data_AF-A0A1G6R6R1-F1
#
_entry.id   AF-A0A1G6R6R1-F1
#
_cell.length_a   1.000
_cell.length_b   1.000
_cell.length_c   1.000
_cell.angle_alpha   90.00
_cell.angle_beta   90.00
_cell.angle_gamma   90.00
#
_symmetry.space_group_name_H-M   'P 1'
#
loop_
_entity.id
_entity.type
_entity.pdbx_description
1 polymer ?
#
loop_
_entity_poly.entity_id
_entity_poly.type
_entity_poly.pdbx_seq_one_letter_code
_entity_poly.pdbx_strand_id
1 'polypeptide(L)' 'MLAEASAKDISQSVNPNTFEENADVARQGGNVAKVARKELEARTGKKVVTALNAKAVLKTTENPKEIAPGKAKKKK' A
#
# COMPACT_ATOMS: atom_id res chain seq x y z
N MET A 1 -2.88 8.08 4.68
CA MET A 1 -2.90 7.41 3.36
C MET A 1 -1.94 8.12 2.40
N LEU A 2 -1.08 7.42 1.65
CA LEU A 2 -0.18 8.04 0.64
C LEU A 2 -0.81 8.11 -0.76
N ALA A 3 -1.48 7.03 -1.19
CA ALA A 3 -2.10 6.92 -2.51
C ALA A 3 -3.30 7.86 -2.68
N GLU A 4 -4.08 8.04 -1.62
CA GLU A 4 -5.26 8.91 -1.62
C GLU A 4 -4.89 10.39 -1.77
N ALA A 5 -3.91 10.88 -0.99
CA ALA A 5 -3.41 12.25 -1.10
C ALA A 5 -2.89 12.51 -2.52
N SER A 6 -2.07 11.59 -3.05
CA SER A 6 -1.52 11.71 -4.41
C SER A 6 -2.62 11.70 -5.47
N ALA A 7 -3.60 10.80 -5.36
CA ALA A 7 -4.73 10.74 -6.30
C ALA A 7 -5.62 11.98 -6.20
N LYS A 8 -5.79 12.57 -5.01
CA LYS A 8 -6.57 13.79 -4.79
C LYS A 8 -5.92 14.98 -5.49
N ASP A 9 -4.62 15.18 -5.31
CA ASP A 9 -3.87 16.28 -5.93
C ASP A 9 -3.88 16.17 -7.47
N ILE A 10 -3.73 14.95 -7.99
CA ILE A 10 -3.83 14.68 -9.43
C ILE A 10 -5.27 14.93 -9.91
N SER A 11 -6.28 14.45 -9.20
CA SER A 11 -7.69 14.67 -9.54
C SER A 11 -8.04 16.15 -9.59
N GLN A 12 -7.55 16.97 -8.67
CA GLN A 12 -7.78 18.42 -8.68
C GLN A 12 -7.07 19.13 -9.84
N SER A 13 -5.94 18.60 -10.30
CA SER A 13 -5.18 19.19 -11.40
C SER A 13 -5.74 18.80 -12.77
N VAL A 14 -6.14 17.54 -12.94
CA VAL A 14 -6.59 16.98 -14.23
C VAL A 14 -8.11 17.08 -14.38
N ASN A 15 -8.83 17.18 -13.26
CA ASN A 15 -10.29 17.34 -13.18
C ASN A 15 -11.07 16.31 -14.03
N PRO A 16 -10.85 15.00 -13.80
CA PRO A 16 -11.40 13.91 -14.61
C PRO A 16 -12.93 13.86 -14.53
N ASN A 17 -13.61 13.67 -15.66
CA ASN A 17 -15.08 13.74 -15.72
C ASN A 17 -15.74 12.39 -15.96
N THR A 18 -15.00 11.46 -16.59
CA THR A 18 -15.48 10.12 -16.90
C THR A 18 -14.94 9.08 -15.92
N PHE A 19 -15.57 7.92 -15.89
CA PHE A 19 -15.11 6.79 -15.07
C PHE A 19 -13.69 6.35 -15.46
N GLU A 20 -13.36 6.33 -16.75
CA GLU A 20 -12.05 5.89 -17.25
C GLU A 20 -10.94 6.84 -16.81
N GLU A 21 -11.15 8.15 -16.93
CA GLU A 21 -10.18 9.15 -16.46
C GLU A 21 -9.98 9.07 -14.94
N ASN A 22 -11.06 8.87 -14.18
CA ASN A 22 -10.97 8.68 -12.73
C ASN A 22 -10.20 7.40 -12.37
N ALA A 23 -10.38 6.32 -13.13
CA ALA A 23 -9.61 5.09 -12.97
C ALA A 23 -8.12 5.32 -13.25
N ASP A 24 -7.78 6.13 -14.25
CA ASP A 24 -6.40 6.51 -14.53
C ASP A 24 -5.78 7.38 -13.44
N VAL A 25 -6.50 8.36 -12.91
CA VAL A 25 -6.03 9.16 -11.76
C VAL A 25 -5.76 8.27 -10.54
N ALA A 26 -6.63 7.30 -10.26
CA ALA A 26 -6.42 6.34 -9.17
C ALA A 26 -5.15 5.49 -9.38
N ARG A 27 -4.91 5.03 -10.62
CA ARG A 27 -3.68 4.29 -10.97
C ARG A 27 -2.43 5.17 -10.78
N GLN A 28 -2.48 6.42 -11.22
CA GLN A 28 -1.37 7.36 -11.08
C GLN A 28 -1.06 7.65 -9.61
N GLY A 29 -2.07 7.99 -8.80
CA GLY A 29 -1.88 8.21 -7.35
C GLY A 29 -1.34 6.98 -6.63
N GLY A 30 -1.81 5.78 -7.01
CA GLY A 30 -1.26 4.51 -6.52
C GLY A 30 0.21 4.29 -6.90
N ASN A 31 0.60 4.66 -8.12
CA ASN A 31 1.99 4.56 -8.59
C ASN A 31 2.92 5.51 -7.83
N VAL A 32 2.50 6.76 -7.60
CA VAL A 32 3.27 7.74 -6.81
C VAL A 32 3.50 7.21 -5.39
N ALA A 33 2.45 6.71 -4.74
CA ALA A 33 2.56 6.12 -3.40
C ALA A 33 3.46 4.89 -3.37
N LYS A 34 3.44 4.05 -4.42
CA LYS A 34 4.32 2.88 -4.53
C LYS A 34 5.79 3.28 -4.60
N VAL A 35 6.12 4.31 -5.37
CA VAL A 35 7.48 4.85 -5.49
C VAL A 35 7.92 5.45 -4.15
N ALA A 36 7.10 6.34 -3.57
CA ALA A 36 7.38 6.96 -2.28
C ALA A 36 7.61 5.91 -1.17
N ARG A 37 6.77 4.86 -1.11
CA ARG A 37 6.94 3.75 -0.17
C ARG A 37 8.27 3.03 -0.37
N LYS A 38 8.64 2.70 -1.61
CA LYS A 38 9.91 2.02 -1.90
C LYS A 38 11.10 2.86 -1.50
N GLU A 39 11.07 4.15 -1.81
CA GLU A 39 12.12 5.11 -1.45
C GLU A 39 12.27 5.23 0.07
N LEU A 40 11.15 5.31 0.80
CA LEU A 40 11.14 5.34 2.25
C LEU A 40 11.73 4.05 2.85
N GLU A 41 11.36 2.89 2.32
CA GLU A 41 11.91 1.60 2.75
C GLU A 41 13.41 1.51 2.50
N ALA A 42 13.87 1.99 1.34
CA ALA A 42 15.29 2.01 0.98
C ALA A 42 16.11 2.91 1.91
N ARG A 43 15.60 4.11 2.22
CA ARG A 43 16.29 5.08 3.09
C ARG A 43 16.29 4.67 4.56
N THR A 44 15.21 4.06 5.03
CA THR A 44 15.05 3.73 6.45
C THR A 44 15.53 2.31 6.78
N GLY A 45 15.71 1.45 5.78
CA GLY A 45 16.00 0.03 5.95
C GLY A 45 14.87 -0.77 6.59
N LYS A 46 13.70 -0.15 6.83
CA LYS A 46 12.55 -0.75 7.51
C LYS A 46 11.41 -0.92 6.54
N LYS A 47 10.74 -2.07 6.58
CA LYS A 47 9.51 -2.29 5.81
C LYS A 47 8.38 -1.43 6.39
N VAL A 48 7.80 -0.60 5.53
CA VAL A 48 6.69 0.28 5.89
C VAL A 48 5.36 -0.48 5.78
N VAL A 49 5.34 -1.53 4.95
CA VAL A 49 4.20 -2.46 4.82
C VAL A 49 4.65 -3.89 5.05
N THR A 50 3.85 -4.66 5.77
CA THR A 50 4.06 -6.09 5.99
C THR A 50 3.01 -6.87 5.22
N ALA A 51 3.26 -8.15 4.95
CA ALA A 51 2.28 -9.04 4.33
C ALA A 51 1.16 -9.48 5.30
N LEU A 52 1.12 -8.88 6.50
CA LEU A 52 0.16 -9.26 7.53
C LEU A 52 -1.26 -8.87 7.10
N ASN A 53 -2.17 -9.83 7.20
CA ASN A 53 -3.57 -9.60 6.96
C ASN A 53 -4.23 -8.97 8.20
N ALA A 54 -4.92 -7.85 8.03
CA ALA A 54 -5.55 -7.15 9.15
C ALA A 54 -6.54 -8.03 9.92
N LYS A 55 -7.39 -8.84 9.25
CA LYS A 55 -8.36 -9.72 9.94
C LYS A 55 -7.66 -10.80 10.77
N ALA A 56 -6.52 -11.31 10.29
CA ALA A 56 -5.73 -12.30 11.02
C ALA A 56 -5.05 -11.67 12.24
N VAL A 57 -4.50 -10.45 12.10
CA VAL A 57 -3.87 -9.73 13.21
C VAL A 57 -4.89 -9.33 14.27
N LEU A 58 -6.06 -8.84 13.88
CA LEU A 58 -7.11 -8.43 14.82
C LEU A 58 -7.75 -9.61 15.58
N LYS A 59 -7.69 -10.83 15.03
CA LYS A 59 -8.07 -12.06 15.75
C LYS A 59 -6.99 -12.53 16.73
N THR A 60 -5.71 -12.23 16.47
CA THR A 60 -4.58 -12.69 17.29
C THR A 60 -4.27 -11.75 18.45
N THR A 61 -4.79 -10.51 18.45
CA THR A 61 -4.71 -9.62 19.62
C THR A 61 -5.47 -10.15 20.83
N GLU A 62 -6.26 -11.21 20.68
CA GLU A 62 -6.86 -11.97 21.79
C GLU A 62 -5.92 -13.07 22.34
N ASN A 63 -4.88 -13.52 21.62
CA ASN A 63 -3.94 -14.57 22.04
C ASN A 63 -2.51 -14.41 21.41
N PRO A 64 -1.52 -13.83 22.13
CA PRO A 64 -0.24 -13.34 21.57
C PRO A 64 0.82 -14.35 21.07
N LYS A 65 0.56 -15.67 21.04
CA LYS A 65 1.64 -16.68 20.87
C LYS A 65 2.00 -17.06 19.42
N GLU A 66 1.33 -16.53 18.41
CA GLU A 66 1.49 -17.01 17.02
C GLU A 66 1.88 -15.88 16.05
N ILE A 67 3.07 -15.31 16.21
CA ILE A 67 3.64 -14.39 15.22
C ILE A 67 5.01 -14.90 14.78
N ALA A 68 5.01 -15.88 13.87
CA ALA A 68 6.19 -16.25 13.09
C ALA A 68 6.01 -15.78 11.63
N PRO A 69 7.01 -15.13 11.02
CA PRO A 69 6.91 -14.68 9.63
C PRO A 69 6.83 -15.88 8.69
N GLY A 70 5.72 -15.99 7.96
CA GLY A 70 5.47 -17.02 6.96
C GLY A 70 6.60 -17.09 5.94
N LYS A 71 7.24 -18.27 5.87
CA LYS A 71 8.34 -18.59 4.96
C LYS A 71 7.98 -18.23 3.52
N ALA A 72 8.86 -17.48 2.86
CA ALA A 72 8.82 -17.25 1.43
C ALA A 72 8.77 -18.60 0.68
N LYS A 73 7.64 -18.89 0.01
CA LYS A 73 7.54 -20.03 -0.90
C LYS A 73 8.50 -19.77 -2.07
N LYS A 74 9.68 -20.39 -2.04
CA LYS A 74 10.55 -20.58 -3.21
C LYS A 74 9.71 -21.33 -4.26
N LYS A 75 9.36 -20.70 -5.37
CA LYS A 75 8.85 -21.41 -6.55
C LYS A 75 10.05 -22.01 -7.27
N LYS A 76 9.97 -23.33 -7.46
CA LYS A 76 10.88 -24.17 -8.23
C LYS A 76 10.60 -24.01 -9.71
#